data_AF-A0A4Z1HUP3-F1
#
_entry.id   AF-A0A4Z1HUP3-F1
#
_cell.length_a   1.000
_cell.length_b   1.000
_cell.length_c   1.000
_cell.angle_alpha   90.00
_cell.angle_beta   90.00
_cell.angle_gamma   90.00
#
_symmetry.space_group_name_H-M   'P 1'
#
loop_
_entity.id
_entity.type
_entity.pdbx_description
1 polymer ?
#
loop_
_entity_poly.entity_id
_entity_poly.type
_entity_poly.pdbx_seq_one_letter_code
_entity_poly.pdbx_strand_id
1 'polypeptide(L)'
;MATFGIDNLRASVIDGRSDNVRYRQNELQSLHKVLRNNVDRITSAISEDFFGHIRKIDTEALCVFYLASDVIRKSYEMLNFKESISNEYKVANGIDFLSRKIGKGLVVIRPTTHTRFYSIICPIAFAIAAGNCVCLELGDTTSKVDSILKELLPQALNNDTFYISSSNLRDSSILESALIVDQTCNSSTPNINQLISRSTDRIIAVVDRTADIESAAESIVTARFSFQGTSSYSPDLVIVNEFIKSEFIEACTRYASKFFSSNSSSQNRQNDGISATKKALKDAENKKQISTFGSNNFVLVDVVDRASTITEMKISGCHLLIAGTTSLVDAIMMQKSKSPLLALYIFSDKSTAKFLAQHFNASTTYINHIPLHLLVGPATPSTPLSIPAFHKYSVEMFSSPCPQYIALPPEDFLLLDKVLTGGSDSHELLKKTRNMAVKALPETGQAPGHAIGFFEQGIMLGGGLFLSVAVPTLGYISWVGGRSAWGIVWRLWAARA
;
A
#
# COMPACT_ATOMS: atom_id res chain seq x y z
N MET A 1 10.12 13.72 36.22
CA MET A 1 10.02 12.28 35.90
C MET A 1 10.05 12.01 34.40
N ALA A 2 9.27 12.74 33.57
CA ALA A 2 9.25 12.48 32.11
C ALA A 2 10.60 12.65 31.39
N THR A 3 11.41 13.64 31.80
CA THR A 3 12.75 13.88 31.26
C THR A 3 13.73 12.76 31.56
N PHE A 4 13.68 12.20 32.79
CA PHE A 4 14.59 11.15 33.24
C PHE A 4 14.46 9.85 32.41
N GLY A 5 13.24 9.49 32.00
CA GLY A 5 13.03 8.30 31.17
C GLY A 5 13.64 8.42 29.77
N ILE A 6 13.55 9.61 29.16
CA ILE A 6 14.08 9.84 27.81
C ILE A 6 15.61 9.96 27.82
N ASP A 7 16.17 10.59 28.85
CA ASP A 7 17.62 10.68 29.01
C ASP A 7 18.25 9.29 29.20
N ASN A 8 17.58 8.39 29.92
CA ASN A 8 17.98 6.98 30.01
C ASN A 8 17.92 6.27 28.65
N LEU A 9 16.87 6.48 27.86
CA LEU A 9 16.80 5.91 26.51
C LEU A 9 17.96 6.40 25.64
N ARG A 10 18.32 7.69 25.72
CA ARG A 10 19.47 8.25 24.99
C ARG A 10 20.77 7.60 25.42
N ALA A 11 20.99 7.42 26.72
CA ALA A 11 22.16 6.72 27.23
C ALA A 11 22.23 5.28 26.71
N SER A 12 21.11 4.56 26.70
CA SER A 12 21.03 3.19 26.16
C SER A 12 21.29 3.09 24.66
N VAL A 13 20.87 4.10 23.88
CA VAL A 13 21.17 4.19 22.44
C VAL A 13 22.67 4.41 22.23
N ILE A 14 23.33 5.25 23.03
CA ILE A 14 24.78 5.48 22.96
C ILE A 14 25.56 4.22 23.35
N ASP A 15 25.09 3.50 24.36
CA ASP A 15 25.70 2.25 24.83
C ASP A 15 25.49 1.06 23.85
N GLY A 16 24.54 1.17 22.91
CA GLY A 16 24.29 0.12 21.91
C GLY A 16 23.68 -1.15 22.49
N ARG A 17 22.99 -1.07 23.63
CA ARG A 17 22.43 -2.26 24.34
C ARG A 17 21.50 -3.09 23.45
N SER A 18 20.72 -2.42 22.60
CA SER A 18 19.75 -3.05 21.70
C SER A 18 20.38 -3.69 20.46
N ASP A 19 21.67 -3.49 20.19
CA ASP A 19 22.36 -4.08 19.04
C ASP A 19 22.59 -5.59 19.20
N ASN A 20 22.68 -6.09 20.43
CA ASN A 20 22.90 -7.51 20.67
C ASN A 20 21.66 -8.35 20.29
N VAL A 21 21.82 -9.33 19.40
CA VAL A 21 20.73 -10.21 18.95
C VAL A 21 20.13 -11.03 20.09
N ARG A 22 20.93 -11.49 21.07
CA ARG A 22 20.40 -12.23 22.23
C ARG A 22 19.53 -11.36 23.11
N TYR A 23 19.94 -10.11 23.29
CA TYR A 23 19.15 -9.13 24.01
C TYR A 23 17.78 -8.95 23.35
N ARG A 24 17.76 -8.70 22.02
CA ARG A 24 16.52 -8.60 21.23
C ARG A 24 15.63 -9.84 21.33
N GLN A 25 16.21 -11.04 21.27
CA GLN A 25 15.49 -12.30 21.44
C GLN A 25 14.82 -12.41 22.81
N ASN A 26 15.52 -12.03 23.88
CA ASN A 26 15.01 -12.08 25.25
C ASN A 26 13.85 -11.09 25.45
N GLU A 27 13.97 -9.85 24.94
CA GLU A 27 12.89 -8.85 25.00
C GLU A 27 11.62 -9.34 24.29
N LEU A 28 11.74 -9.88 23.06
CA LEU A 28 10.60 -10.41 22.32
C LEU A 28 9.97 -11.64 23.00
N GLN A 29 10.79 -12.51 23.60
CA GLN A 29 10.29 -13.67 24.33
C GLN A 29 9.54 -13.25 25.60
N SER A 30 10.06 -12.27 26.33
CA SER A 30 9.42 -11.70 27.52
C SER A 30 8.10 -11.01 27.16
N LEU A 31 8.10 -10.19 26.11
CA LEU A 31 6.90 -9.57 25.54
C LEU A 31 5.83 -10.60 25.18
N HIS A 32 6.21 -11.63 24.43
CA HIS A 32 5.27 -12.69 24.07
C HIS A 32 4.71 -13.42 25.30
N LYS A 33 5.55 -13.72 26.29
CA LYS A 33 5.15 -14.42 27.53
C LYS A 33 4.14 -13.60 28.34
N VAL A 34 4.39 -12.31 28.56
CA VAL A 34 3.49 -11.45 29.35
C VAL A 34 2.14 -11.28 28.66
N LEU A 35 2.13 -11.06 27.34
CA LEU A 35 0.88 -10.94 26.58
C LEU A 35 0.10 -12.26 26.56
N ARG A 36 0.78 -13.40 26.38
CA ARG A 36 0.15 -14.74 26.41
C ARG A 36 -0.50 -15.04 27.77
N ASN A 37 0.10 -14.61 28.87
CA ASN A 37 -0.45 -14.84 30.20
C ASN A 37 -1.67 -13.95 30.53
N ASN A 38 -1.92 -12.91 29.73
CA ASN A 38 -2.98 -11.92 29.97
C ASN A 38 -3.99 -11.85 28.81
N VAL A 39 -4.14 -12.93 28.02
CA VAL A 39 -5.02 -12.97 26.83
C VAL A 39 -6.43 -12.48 27.15
N ASP A 40 -7.06 -13.04 28.19
CA ASP A 40 -8.46 -12.73 28.54
C ASP A 40 -8.65 -11.27 28.96
N ARG A 41 -7.67 -10.71 29.70
CA ARG A 41 -7.69 -9.29 30.10
C ARG A 41 -7.58 -8.38 28.88
N ILE A 42 -6.70 -8.73 27.94
CA ILE A 42 -6.44 -7.95 26.72
C ILE A 42 -7.64 -8.02 25.77
N THR A 43 -8.17 -9.21 25.47
CA THR A 43 -9.31 -9.37 24.56
C THR A 43 -10.57 -8.69 25.10
N SER A 44 -10.80 -8.76 26.43
CA SER A 44 -11.91 -8.06 27.08
C SER A 44 -11.80 -6.54 26.92
N ALA A 45 -10.60 -5.97 27.12
CA ALA A 45 -10.38 -4.53 26.94
C ALA A 45 -10.51 -4.09 25.49
N ILE A 46 -10.06 -4.91 24.53
CA ILE A 46 -10.27 -4.65 23.10
C ILE A 46 -11.77 -4.62 22.78
N SER A 47 -12.53 -5.62 23.22
CA SER A 47 -13.99 -5.67 23.03
C SER A 47 -14.69 -4.44 23.63
N GLU A 48 -14.30 -4.03 24.84
CA GLU A 48 -14.89 -2.86 25.51
C GLU A 48 -14.58 -1.56 24.76
N ASP A 49 -13.37 -1.39 24.24
CA ASP A 49 -12.99 -0.22 23.45
C ASP A 49 -13.73 -0.17 22.09
N PHE A 50 -13.95 -1.31 21.44
CA PHE A 50 -14.71 -1.36 20.18
C PHE A 50 -16.22 -1.20 20.39
N PHE A 51 -16.81 -1.99 21.28
CA PHE A 51 -18.27 -2.15 21.39
C PHE A 51 -18.89 -1.43 22.59
N GLY A 52 -18.08 -0.89 23.50
CA GLY A 52 -18.55 -0.27 24.75
C GLY A 52 -19.02 -1.27 25.80
N HIS A 53 -18.92 -2.57 25.53
CA HIS A 53 -19.26 -3.66 26.44
C HIS A 53 -18.38 -4.89 26.16
N ILE A 54 -18.22 -5.73 27.17
CA ILE A 54 -17.49 -6.99 27.03
C ILE A 54 -18.42 -8.03 26.41
N ARG A 55 -18.01 -8.57 25.27
CA ARG A 55 -18.66 -9.73 24.66
C ARG A 55 -17.98 -11.01 25.14
N LYS A 56 -18.79 -12.04 25.41
CA LYS A 56 -18.29 -13.34 25.91
C LYS A 56 -17.37 -14.05 24.91
N ILE A 57 -17.66 -13.92 23.62
CA ILE A 57 -16.81 -14.40 22.53
C ILE A 57 -16.78 -13.29 21.49
N ASP A 58 -15.64 -12.62 21.37
CA ASP A 58 -15.40 -11.59 20.36
C ASP A 58 -14.33 -12.08 19.38
N THR A 59 -14.78 -12.48 18.20
CA THR A 59 -13.91 -12.98 17.12
C THR A 59 -13.00 -11.87 16.59
N GLU A 60 -13.47 -10.62 16.54
CA GLU A 60 -12.68 -9.48 16.08
C GLU A 60 -11.55 -9.18 17.07
N ALA A 61 -11.84 -9.13 18.37
CA ALA A 61 -10.83 -8.94 19.40
C ALA A 61 -9.77 -10.05 19.41
N LEU A 62 -10.20 -11.31 19.24
CA LEU A 62 -9.28 -12.45 19.16
C LEU A 62 -8.38 -12.36 17.91
N CYS A 63 -8.92 -11.98 16.76
CA CYS A 63 -8.16 -11.75 15.54
C CYS A 63 -7.08 -10.67 15.73
N VAL A 64 -7.42 -9.55 16.39
CA VAL A 64 -6.47 -8.48 16.71
C VAL A 64 -5.33 -9.00 17.59
N PHE A 65 -5.66 -9.78 18.63
CA PHE A 65 -4.66 -10.38 19.52
C PHE A 65 -3.77 -11.39 18.79
N TYR A 66 -4.35 -12.25 17.96
CA TYR A 66 -3.64 -13.24 17.16
C TYR A 66 -2.63 -12.57 16.22
N LEU A 67 -3.06 -11.56 15.46
CA LEU A 67 -2.18 -10.87 14.52
C LEU A 67 -1.03 -10.14 15.22
N ALA A 68 -1.28 -9.54 16.39
CA ALA A 68 -0.22 -8.90 17.17
C ALA A 68 0.79 -9.94 17.71
N SER A 69 0.30 -11.08 18.17
CA SER A 69 1.16 -12.19 18.65
C SER A 69 1.97 -12.82 17.51
N ASP A 70 1.37 -12.96 16.33
CA ASP A 70 2.03 -13.48 15.13
C ASP A 70 3.18 -12.57 14.67
N VAL A 71 3.00 -11.24 14.76
CA VAL A 71 4.07 -10.28 14.48
C VAL A 71 5.24 -10.47 15.45
N ILE A 72 5.00 -10.64 16.75
CA ILE A 72 6.08 -10.87 17.72
C ILE A 72 6.84 -12.16 17.40
N ARG A 73 6.12 -13.24 17.12
CA ARG A 73 6.71 -14.53 16.76
C ARG A 73 7.59 -14.43 15.52
N LYS A 74 7.09 -13.79 14.45
CA LYS A 74 7.87 -13.59 13.22
C LYS A 74 9.08 -12.69 13.43
N SER A 75 8.93 -11.62 14.19
CA SER A 75 10.06 -10.75 14.56
C SER A 75 11.14 -11.51 15.32
N TYR A 76 10.77 -12.48 16.16
CA TYR A 76 11.72 -13.37 16.83
C TYR A 76 12.36 -14.37 15.85
N GLU A 77 11.58 -15.00 14.98
CA GLU A 77 12.05 -15.96 13.97
C GLU A 77 13.03 -15.34 12.97
N MET A 78 12.92 -14.03 12.69
CA MET A 78 13.86 -13.28 11.86
C MET A 78 15.25 -13.12 12.51
N LEU A 79 15.36 -13.27 13.83
CA LEU A 79 16.62 -13.07 14.56
C LEU A 79 17.43 -14.37 14.62
N ASN A 80 18.55 -14.42 13.90
CA ASN A 80 19.48 -15.54 13.93
C ASN A 80 20.80 -15.16 14.58
N PHE A 81 21.04 -15.66 15.79
CA PHE A 81 22.27 -15.39 16.55
C PHE A 81 23.53 -15.93 15.87
N LYS A 82 23.48 -17.15 15.31
CA LYS A 82 24.66 -17.75 14.65
C LYS A 82 25.06 -16.95 13.42
N GLU A 83 24.06 -16.56 12.64
CA GLU A 83 24.26 -15.74 11.44
C GLU A 83 24.80 -14.35 11.81
N SER A 84 24.29 -13.73 12.88
CA SER A 84 24.78 -12.44 13.37
C SER A 84 26.27 -12.47 13.69
N ILE A 85 26.75 -13.49 14.42
CA ILE A 85 28.18 -13.64 14.70
C ILE A 85 28.95 -13.84 13.40
N SER A 86 28.50 -14.72 12.51
CA SER A 86 29.20 -14.95 11.24
C SER A 86 29.32 -13.68 10.39
N ASN A 87 28.28 -12.82 10.42
CA ASN A 87 28.24 -11.56 9.71
C ASN A 87 29.20 -10.52 10.34
N GLU A 88 29.31 -10.48 11.66
CA GLU A 88 30.24 -9.60 12.38
C GLU A 88 31.70 -9.86 11.99
N TYR A 89 32.08 -11.14 11.84
CA TYR A 89 33.43 -11.53 11.46
C TYR A 89 33.72 -11.44 9.95
N LYS A 90 32.75 -11.07 9.09
CA LYS A 90 32.99 -10.97 7.63
C LYS A 90 34.15 -10.04 7.30
N VAL A 91 34.16 -8.86 7.92
CA VAL A 91 35.21 -7.87 7.69
C VAL A 91 36.55 -8.38 8.19
N ALA A 92 36.59 -8.99 9.37
CA ALA A 92 37.82 -9.61 9.89
C ALA A 92 38.36 -10.73 8.98
N ASN A 93 37.48 -11.40 8.23
CA ASN A 93 37.81 -12.45 7.27
C ASN A 93 38.11 -11.94 5.85
N GLY A 94 38.17 -10.62 5.64
CA GLY A 94 38.45 -10.04 4.32
C GLY A 94 37.27 -10.06 3.34
N ILE A 95 36.04 -10.23 3.83
CA ILE A 95 34.82 -10.32 3.02
C ILE A 95 33.96 -9.05 3.24
N ASP A 96 33.47 -8.46 2.15
CA ASP A 96 32.53 -7.34 2.21
C ASP A 96 31.25 -7.71 2.95
N PHE A 97 30.73 -6.77 3.75
CA PHE A 97 29.45 -6.90 4.43
C PHE A 97 28.43 -5.89 3.90
N LEU A 98 27.96 -6.15 2.67
CA LEU A 98 27.03 -5.29 1.95
C LEU A 98 25.63 -5.21 2.59
N SER A 99 25.17 -6.32 3.18
CA SER A 99 23.84 -6.42 3.76
C SER A 99 23.74 -5.92 5.20
N ARG A 100 24.80 -5.29 5.75
CA ARG A 100 24.81 -4.80 7.13
C ARG A 100 23.77 -3.71 7.32
N LYS A 101 22.96 -3.88 8.36
CA LYS A 101 21.91 -2.96 8.78
C LYS A 101 22.06 -2.71 10.28
N ILE A 102 21.83 -1.47 10.70
CA ILE A 102 21.81 -1.07 12.11
C ILE A 102 20.44 -0.49 12.45
N GLY A 103 20.04 -0.52 13.71
CA GLY A 103 18.86 0.21 14.16
C GLY A 103 19.00 1.71 13.89
N LYS A 104 17.89 2.42 13.78
CA LYS A 104 17.84 3.88 13.78
C LYS A 104 18.24 4.50 15.13
N GLY A 105 18.27 3.71 16.20
CA GLY A 105 18.62 4.15 17.55
C GLY A 105 17.37 4.30 18.40
N LEU A 106 16.74 5.47 18.36
CA LEU A 106 15.49 5.75 19.09
C LEU A 106 14.28 5.75 18.15
N VAL A 107 13.22 5.05 18.53
CA VAL A 107 11.94 5.02 17.80
C VAL A 107 10.84 5.55 18.70
N VAL A 108 10.10 6.55 18.23
CA VAL A 108 8.94 7.13 18.92
C VAL A 108 7.67 6.68 18.22
N ILE A 109 6.74 6.06 18.95
CA ILE A 109 5.51 5.48 18.38
C ILE A 109 4.29 6.27 18.84
N ARG A 110 3.51 6.77 17.89
CA ARG A 110 2.21 7.42 18.08
C ARG A 110 1.10 6.54 17.50
N PRO A 111 0.41 5.76 18.34
CA PRO A 111 -0.55 4.77 17.86
C PRO A 111 -1.87 5.40 17.41
N THR A 112 -2.53 4.75 16.44
CA THR A 112 -3.90 5.10 16.00
C THR A 112 -4.99 4.60 16.96
N THR A 113 -6.21 5.09 16.82
CA THR A 113 -7.37 4.65 17.60
C THR A 113 -7.96 3.34 17.10
N HIS A 114 -7.87 3.06 15.81
CA HIS A 114 -8.37 1.82 15.21
C HIS A 114 -7.49 0.63 15.56
N THR A 115 -8.05 -0.45 16.13
CA THR A 115 -7.31 -1.66 16.57
C THR A 115 -6.06 -1.32 17.38
N ARG A 116 -6.24 -0.46 18.39
CA ARG A 116 -5.16 0.19 19.14
C ARG A 116 -4.12 -0.77 19.71
N PHE A 117 -4.52 -1.96 20.16
CA PHE A 117 -3.60 -2.99 20.62
C PHE A 117 -2.58 -3.40 19.54
N TYR A 118 -3.06 -3.79 18.35
CA TYR A 118 -2.18 -4.17 17.25
C TYR A 118 -1.32 -3.00 16.79
N SER A 119 -1.89 -1.80 16.76
CA SER A 119 -1.20 -0.60 16.31
C SER A 119 -0.01 -0.21 17.21
N ILE A 120 -0.04 -0.60 18.49
CA ILE A 120 1.06 -0.45 19.45
C ILE A 120 2.06 -1.62 19.33
N ILE A 121 1.59 -2.86 19.42
CA ILE A 121 2.46 -4.03 19.51
C ILE A 121 3.25 -4.27 18.22
N CYS A 122 2.63 -4.05 17.06
CA CYS A 122 3.25 -4.31 15.77
C CYS A 122 4.54 -3.50 15.55
N PRO A 123 4.54 -2.14 15.63
CA PRO A 123 5.77 -1.37 15.49
C PRO A 123 6.78 -1.61 16.62
N ILE A 124 6.35 -1.88 17.86
CA ILE A 124 7.26 -2.21 18.97
C ILE A 124 8.08 -3.47 18.64
N ALA A 125 7.42 -4.54 18.18
CA ALA A 125 8.08 -5.80 17.88
C ALA A 125 9.13 -5.65 16.76
N PHE A 126 8.80 -4.92 15.69
CA PHE A 126 9.75 -4.67 14.60
C PHE A 126 10.88 -3.70 15.01
N ALA A 127 10.59 -2.69 15.84
CA ALA A 127 11.60 -1.79 16.36
C ALA A 127 12.63 -2.52 17.24
N ILE A 128 12.18 -3.41 18.13
CA ILE A 128 13.05 -4.28 18.95
C ILE A 128 13.85 -5.22 18.05
N ALA A 129 13.22 -5.88 17.07
CA ALA A 129 13.92 -6.77 16.15
C ALA A 129 15.04 -6.05 15.36
N ALA A 130 14.79 -4.80 14.96
CA ALA A 130 15.78 -3.95 14.29
C ALA A 130 16.89 -3.42 15.23
N GLY A 131 16.76 -3.59 16.56
CA GLY A 131 17.76 -3.15 17.54
C GLY A 131 17.59 -1.70 17.98
N ASN A 132 16.36 -1.21 18.06
CA ASN A 132 16.07 0.15 18.54
C ASN A 132 15.60 0.17 19.99
N CYS A 133 15.89 1.29 20.66
CA CYS A 133 15.19 1.71 21.87
C CYS A 133 13.84 2.33 21.50
N VAL A 134 12.81 2.11 22.33
CA VAL A 134 11.43 2.45 21.97
C VAL A 134 10.81 3.38 23.01
N CYS A 135 10.29 4.51 22.52
CA CYS A 135 9.43 5.40 23.28
C CYS A 135 7.99 5.29 22.74
N LEU A 136 7.06 4.92 23.61
CA LEU A 136 5.64 4.83 23.28
C LEU A 136 4.89 6.05 23.83
N GLU A 137 4.29 6.85 22.96
CA GLU A 137 3.47 7.99 23.37
C GLU A 137 2.01 7.54 23.59
N LEU A 138 1.62 7.38 24.86
CA LEU A 138 0.24 7.12 25.27
C LEU A 138 -0.28 8.31 26.05
N GLY A 139 -0.99 9.20 25.36
CA GLY A 139 -1.72 10.30 25.99
C GLY A 139 -2.71 9.85 27.06
N ASP A 140 -3.35 10.81 27.72
CA ASP A 140 -4.47 10.57 28.62
C ASP A 140 -5.73 10.22 27.80
N THR A 141 -5.78 8.97 27.36
CA THR A 141 -6.92 8.41 26.64
C THR A 141 -7.85 7.67 27.62
N THR A 142 -9.12 7.59 27.27
CA THR A 142 -10.11 6.76 28.00
C THR A 142 -10.09 5.28 27.56
N SER A 143 -9.08 4.89 26.77
CA SER A 143 -8.94 3.54 26.23
C SER A 143 -8.57 2.55 27.34
N LYS A 144 -9.33 1.48 27.44
CA LYS A 144 -9.03 0.37 28.35
C LYS A 144 -7.77 -0.37 27.91
N VAL A 145 -7.54 -0.51 26.61
CA VAL A 145 -6.31 -1.10 26.06
C VAL A 145 -5.08 -0.32 26.52
N ASP A 146 -5.09 1.01 26.44
CA ASP A 146 -3.96 1.84 26.88
C ASP A 146 -3.68 1.66 28.39
N SER A 147 -4.72 1.52 29.21
CA SER A 147 -4.56 1.29 30.67
C SER A 147 -3.88 -0.04 30.99
N ILE A 148 -4.26 -1.11 30.29
CA ILE A 148 -3.65 -2.45 30.48
C ILE A 148 -2.22 -2.46 29.94
N LEU A 149 -1.95 -1.83 28.81
CA LEU A 149 -0.61 -1.79 28.24
C LEU A 149 0.37 -0.96 29.09
N LYS A 150 -0.10 0.11 29.74
CA LYS A 150 0.69 0.86 30.72
C LYS A 150 1.12 0.00 31.92
N GLU A 151 0.33 -1.01 32.30
CA GLU A 151 0.68 -1.98 33.34
C GLU A 151 1.61 -3.09 32.83
N LEU A 152 1.30 -3.68 31.66
CA LEU A 152 1.95 -4.90 31.18
C LEU A 152 3.29 -4.67 30.49
N LEU A 153 3.43 -3.60 29.68
CA LEU A 153 4.65 -3.39 28.89
C LEU A 153 5.90 -3.14 29.76
N PRO A 154 5.85 -2.36 30.85
CA PRO A 154 7.00 -2.19 31.74
C PRO A 154 7.41 -3.48 32.50
N GLN A 155 6.51 -4.45 32.63
CA GLN A 155 6.83 -5.78 33.20
C GLN A 155 7.49 -6.69 32.17
N ALA A 156 7.24 -6.43 30.89
CA ALA A 156 7.66 -7.27 29.78
C ALA A 156 9.00 -6.83 29.18
N LEU A 157 9.22 -5.52 29.09
CA LEU A 157 10.37 -4.91 28.43
C LEU A 157 11.31 -4.25 29.44
N ASN A 158 12.59 -4.15 29.10
CA ASN A 158 13.56 -3.47 29.96
C ASN A 158 13.30 -1.95 29.99
N ASN A 159 13.18 -1.39 31.19
CA ASN A 159 12.96 0.05 31.43
C ASN A 159 14.09 0.94 30.90
N ASP A 160 15.29 0.39 30.69
CA ASP A 160 16.41 1.15 30.13
C ASP A 160 16.29 1.37 28.62
N THR A 161 15.56 0.52 27.90
CA THR A 161 15.40 0.57 26.43
C THR A 161 13.97 0.82 25.99
N PHE A 162 13.02 0.79 26.93
CA PHE A 162 11.61 1.03 26.69
C PHE A 162 11.04 2.05 27.69
N TYR A 163 10.31 3.04 27.18
CA TYR A 163 9.67 4.06 28.00
C TYR A 163 8.28 4.44 27.45
N ILE A 164 7.31 4.62 28.35
CA ILE A 164 5.97 5.12 27.99
C ILE A 164 5.88 6.59 28.41
N SER A 165 5.67 7.47 27.43
CA SER A 165 5.42 8.88 27.68
C SER A 165 3.92 9.16 27.78
N SER A 166 3.51 9.88 28.82
CA SER A 166 2.11 10.34 29.01
C SER A 166 1.74 11.53 28.12
N SER A 167 2.72 12.18 27.49
CA SER A 167 2.50 13.33 26.62
C SER A 167 3.33 13.23 25.34
N ASN A 168 2.88 13.93 24.30
CA ASN A 168 3.63 14.02 23.04
C ASN A 168 4.95 14.72 23.27
N LEU A 169 6.04 14.13 22.79
CA LEU A 169 7.36 14.74 22.84
C LEU A 169 7.36 16.00 21.95
N ARG A 170 7.77 17.13 22.53
CA ARG A 170 7.88 18.43 21.83
C ARG A 170 9.32 18.87 21.59
N ASP A 171 10.28 18.17 22.20
CA ASP A 171 11.69 18.51 22.09
C ASP A 171 12.22 18.20 20.69
N SER A 172 12.48 19.25 19.90
CA SER A 172 12.95 19.16 18.52
C SER A 172 14.22 18.32 18.38
N SER A 173 15.17 18.45 19.30
CA SER A 173 16.42 17.68 19.29
C SER A 173 16.22 16.17 19.36
N ILE A 174 15.19 15.70 20.07
CA ILE A 174 14.83 14.28 20.15
C ILE A 174 14.15 13.84 18.87
N LEU A 175 13.23 14.66 18.37
CA LEU A 175 12.43 14.36 17.18
C LEU A 175 13.27 14.34 15.89
N GLU A 176 14.36 15.09 15.82
CA GLU A 176 15.28 15.08 14.67
C GLU A 176 16.15 13.81 14.62
N SER A 177 16.59 13.33 15.79
CA SER A 177 17.45 12.15 15.92
C SER A 177 16.67 10.83 15.94
N ALA A 178 15.41 10.85 16.36
CA ALA A 178 14.56 9.66 16.45
C ALA A 178 13.79 9.37 15.15
N LEU A 179 13.49 8.10 14.92
CA LEU A 179 12.49 7.68 13.94
C LEU A 179 11.10 7.81 14.54
N ILE A 180 10.23 8.64 13.96
CA ILE A 180 8.86 8.82 14.44
C ILE A 180 7.91 7.96 13.62
N VAL A 181 7.22 7.03 14.28
CA VAL A 181 6.11 6.28 13.71
C VAL A 181 4.81 7.00 14.05
N ASP A 182 4.32 7.79 13.11
CA ASP A 182 3.06 8.52 13.28
C ASP A 182 1.91 7.79 12.57
N GLN A 183 1.02 7.20 13.35
CA GLN A 183 -0.17 6.52 12.84
C GLN A 183 -1.41 7.43 12.84
N THR A 184 -1.31 8.66 13.33
CA THR A 184 -2.43 9.56 13.59
C THR A 184 -2.74 10.51 12.44
N CYS A 185 -1.95 10.51 11.37
CA CYS A 185 -2.13 11.40 10.20
C CYS A 185 -2.01 12.92 10.48
N ASN A 186 -1.53 13.32 11.66
CA ASN A 186 -1.52 14.74 12.05
C ASN A 186 -0.29 15.51 11.52
N SER A 187 0.73 14.83 10.99
CA SER A 187 1.91 15.47 10.42
C SER A 187 1.65 15.90 8.97
N SER A 188 1.69 17.22 8.71
CA SER A 188 1.49 17.81 7.38
C SER A 188 2.73 17.75 6.48
N THR A 189 3.92 17.48 7.03
CA THR A 189 5.17 17.43 6.27
C THR A 189 5.94 16.13 6.53
N PRO A 190 6.14 15.26 5.52
CA PRO A 190 6.94 14.06 5.66
C PRO A 190 8.42 14.43 5.81
N ASN A 191 8.97 14.25 7.01
CA ASN A 191 10.43 14.31 7.22
C ASN A 191 11.08 12.94 6.94
N ILE A 192 12.39 12.96 6.61
CA ILE A 192 13.17 11.76 6.26
C ILE A 192 13.15 10.69 7.37
N ASN A 193 13.01 11.11 8.63
CA ASN A 193 12.97 10.23 9.80
C ASN A 193 11.54 9.95 10.31
N GLN A 194 10.53 9.96 9.42
CA GLN A 194 9.14 9.71 9.81
C GLN A 194 8.48 8.61 8.99
N LEU A 195 7.86 7.65 9.68
CA LEU A 195 6.94 6.66 9.12
C LEU A 195 5.52 7.15 9.33
N ILE A 196 5.01 7.93 8.37
CA ILE A 196 3.65 8.50 8.42
C ILE A 196 2.68 7.53 7.78
N SER A 197 1.70 7.06 8.57
CA SER A 197 0.59 6.23 8.09
C SER A 197 -0.50 7.14 7.54
N ARG A 198 -0.78 7.08 6.25
CA ARG A 198 -1.80 7.91 5.58
C ARG A 198 -3.20 7.29 5.70
N SER A 199 -3.75 7.28 6.91
CA SER A 199 -5.10 6.79 7.18
C SER A 199 -6.21 7.63 6.54
N THR A 200 -5.93 8.85 6.08
CA THR A 200 -6.87 9.70 5.34
C THR A 200 -6.96 9.37 3.85
N ASP A 201 -6.00 8.62 3.29
CA ASP A 201 -6.03 8.20 1.89
C ASP A 201 -7.21 7.24 1.65
N ARG A 202 -7.79 7.33 0.45
CA ARG A 202 -9.00 6.59 0.08
C ARG A 202 -8.70 5.20 -0.46
N ILE A 203 -9.70 4.33 -0.36
CA ILE A 203 -9.68 2.97 -0.86
C ILE A 203 -10.84 2.78 -1.80
N ILE A 204 -10.56 2.21 -2.97
CA ILE A 204 -11.57 2.02 -4.00
C ILE A 204 -11.62 0.54 -4.36
N ALA A 205 -12.83 0.04 -4.52
CA ALA A 205 -13.08 -1.24 -5.15
C ALA A 205 -13.65 -1.02 -6.56
N VAL A 206 -13.13 -1.72 -7.56
CA VAL A 206 -13.62 -1.69 -8.94
C VAL A 206 -14.19 -3.07 -9.24
N VAL A 207 -15.44 -3.13 -9.68
CA VAL A 207 -16.14 -4.36 -10.06
C VAL A 207 -16.51 -4.27 -11.54
N ASP A 208 -15.84 -5.05 -12.37
CA ASP A 208 -16.11 -5.14 -13.80
C ASP A 208 -17.20 -6.16 -14.11
N ARG A 209 -17.79 -6.08 -15.31
CA ARG A 209 -18.80 -7.03 -15.82
C ARG A 209 -18.32 -8.49 -15.87
N THR A 210 -17.01 -8.72 -15.89
CA THR A 210 -16.40 -10.06 -15.88
C THR A 210 -16.21 -10.64 -14.47
N ALA A 211 -16.54 -9.87 -13.43
CA ALA A 211 -16.38 -10.29 -12.04
C ALA A 211 -17.40 -11.36 -11.63
N ASP A 212 -17.01 -12.17 -10.65
CA ASP A 212 -17.97 -12.92 -9.84
C ASP A 212 -18.63 -11.96 -8.85
N ILE A 213 -19.88 -11.60 -9.15
CA ILE A 213 -20.68 -10.62 -8.40
C ILE A 213 -20.86 -11.07 -6.94
N GLU A 214 -21.07 -12.37 -6.71
CA GLU A 214 -21.34 -12.91 -5.38
C GLU A 214 -20.10 -12.83 -4.49
N SER A 215 -18.97 -13.31 -5.00
CA SER A 215 -17.68 -13.24 -4.29
C SER A 215 -17.24 -11.79 -4.04
N ALA A 216 -17.45 -10.91 -5.01
CA ALA A 216 -17.15 -9.48 -4.90
C ALA A 216 -18.01 -8.82 -3.81
N ALA A 217 -19.33 -9.04 -3.85
CA ALA A 217 -20.26 -8.48 -2.87
C ALA A 217 -19.96 -8.98 -1.46
N GLU A 218 -19.75 -10.28 -1.26
CA GLU A 218 -19.39 -10.86 0.04
C GLU A 218 -18.10 -10.24 0.59
N SER A 219 -17.06 -10.16 -0.22
CA SER A 219 -15.75 -9.61 0.18
C SER A 219 -15.84 -8.13 0.55
N ILE A 220 -16.50 -7.32 -0.27
CA ILE A 220 -16.63 -5.87 -0.07
C ILE A 220 -17.48 -5.56 1.17
N VAL A 221 -18.62 -6.22 1.32
CA VAL A 221 -19.52 -6.07 2.46
C VAL A 221 -18.83 -6.47 3.75
N THR A 222 -18.16 -7.63 3.76
CA THR A 222 -17.42 -8.11 4.94
C THR A 222 -16.31 -7.13 5.31
N ALA A 223 -15.54 -6.66 4.33
CA ALA A 223 -14.47 -5.71 4.57
C ALA A 223 -14.96 -4.35 5.10
N ARG A 224 -16.12 -3.89 4.64
CA ARG A 224 -16.68 -2.61 5.06
C ARG A 224 -17.36 -2.67 6.43
N PHE A 225 -18.04 -3.76 6.75
CA PHE A 225 -18.85 -3.84 7.99
C PHE A 225 -18.12 -4.49 9.16
N SER A 226 -17.02 -5.20 8.91
CA SER A 226 -16.11 -5.63 9.99
C SER A 226 -15.52 -4.42 10.72
N PHE A 227 -15.25 -4.57 12.01
CA PHE A 227 -14.73 -3.52 12.88
C PHE A 227 -15.54 -2.21 12.81
N GLN A 228 -16.85 -2.32 12.60
CA GLN A 228 -17.79 -1.20 12.48
C GLN A 228 -17.46 -0.21 11.34
N GLY A 229 -16.72 -0.65 10.31
CA GLY A 229 -16.29 0.22 9.21
C GLY A 229 -15.37 1.36 9.63
N THR A 230 -14.59 1.16 10.70
CA THR A 230 -13.57 2.13 11.15
C THR A 230 -12.18 1.83 10.58
N SER A 231 -12.03 0.68 9.90
CA SER A 231 -10.75 0.28 9.34
C SER A 231 -10.27 1.22 8.24
N SER A 232 -8.99 1.60 8.31
CA SER A 232 -8.35 2.39 7.26
C SER A 232 -8.26 1.68 5.92
N TYR A 233 -8.45 0.35 5.84
CA TYR A 233 -8.41 -0.43 4.59
C TYR A 233 -9.81 -0.83 4.08
N SER A 234 -10.86 -0.39 4.75
CA SER A 234 -12.22 -0.63 4.29
C SER A 234 -12.51 0.19 3.02
N PRO A 235 -13.22 -0.38 2.02
CA PRO A 235 -13.50 0.34 0.77
C PRO A 235 -14.39 1.56 1.04
N ASP A 236 -13.96 2.73 0.54
CA ASP A 236 -14.71 3.99 0.68
C ASP A 236 -15.72 4.14 -0.48
N LEU A 237 -15.30 3.78 -1.70
CA LEU A 237 -16.12 3.84 -2.91
C LEU A 237 -15.99 2.56 -3.71
N VAL A 238 -17.13 2.00 -4.12
CA VAL A 238 -17.19 0.89 -5.06
C VAL A 238 -17.62 1.42 -6.42
N ILE A 239 -16.74 1.30 -7.41
CA ILE A 239 -16.99 1.63 -8.79
C ILE A 239 -17.43 0.34 -9.50
N VAL A 240 -18.66 0.31 -9.97
CA VAL A 240 -19.27 -0.88 -10.57
C VAL A 240 -19.62 -0.58 -12.02
N ASN A 241 -19.43 -1.56 -12.90
CA ASN A 241 -19.91 -1.45 -14.27
C ASN A 241 -21.44 -1.36 -14.30
N GLU A 242 -22.00 -0.42 -15.07
CA GLU A 242 -23.43 -0.16 -15.12
C GLU A 242 -24.29 -1.39 -15.45
N PHE A 243 -23.77 -2.32 -16.26
CA PHE A 243 -24.49 -3.54 -16.65
C PHE A 243 -24.80 -4.48 -15.48
N ILE A 244 -23.93 -4.51 -14.46
CA ILE A 244 -24.05 -5.42 -13.30
C ILE A 244 -24.42 -4.68 -12.01
N LYS A 245 -24.65 -3.36 -12.09
CA LYS A 245 -24.84 -2.50 -10.91
C LYS A 245 -26.07 -2.90 -10.08
N SER A 246 -27.20 -3.18 -10.74
CA SER A 246 -28.43 -3.59 -10.04
C SER A 246 -28.27 -4.92 -9.33
N GLU A 247 -27.71 -5.91 -10.01
CA GLU A 247 -27.43 -7.25 -9.46
C GLU A 247 -26.44 -7.16 -8.28
N PHE A 248 -25.41 -6.32 -8.40
CA PHE A 248 -24.43 -6.10 -7.34
C PHE A 248 -25.05 -5.44 -6.09
N ILE A 249 -25.94 -4.45 -6.26
CA ILE A 249 -26.64 -3.81 -5.12
C ILE A 249 -27.53 -4.82 -4.39
N GLU A 250 -28.23 -5.68 -5.12
CA GLU A 250 -29.05 -6.75 -4.55
C GLU A 250 -28.19 -7.76 -3.76
N ALA A 251 -27.09 -8.23 -4.36
CA ALA A 251 -26.14 -9.12 -3.71
C ALA A 251 -25.57 -8.50 -2.43
N CYS A 252 -25.14 -7.23 -2.49
CA CYS A 252 -24.65 -6.49 -1.33
C CYS A 252 -25.70 -6.42 -0.21
N THR A 253 -26.96 -6.16 -0.56
CA THR A 253 -28.07 -6.07 0.40
C THR A 253 -28.32 -7.40 1.11
N ARG A 254 -28.24 -8.52 0.37
CA ARG A 254 -28.39 -9.87 0.91
C ARG A 254 -27.25 -10.21 1.88
N TYR A 255 -26.00 -9.98 1.48
CA TYR A 255 -24.84 -10.24 2.34
C TYR A 255 -24.80 -9.33 3.56
N ALA A 256 -25.16 -8.05 3.40
CA ALA A 256 -25.28 -7.10 4.51
C ALA A 256 -26.29 -7.60 5.55
N SER A 257 -27.48 -8.00 5.11
CA SER A 257 -28.52 -8.54 5.97
C SER A 257 -28.05 -9.80 6.70
N LYS A 258 -27.37 -10.70 6.00
CA LYS A 258 -26.77 -11.91 6.60
C LYS A 258 -25.73 -11.54 7.68
N PHE A 259 -24.83 -10.60 7.39
CA PHE A 259 -23.79 -10.15 8.32
C PHE A 259 -24.38 -9.61 9.63
N PHE A 260 -25.39 -8.75 9.56
CA PHE A 260 -26.00 -8.17 10.77
C PHE A 260 -27.00 -9.10 11.46
N SER A 261 -27.62 -10.05 10.75
CA SER A 261 -28.47 -11.07 11.37
C SER A 261 -27.68 -12.01 12.28
N SER A 262 -26.42 -12.31 11.91
CA SER A 262 -25.52 -13.16 12.69
C SER A 262 -24.83 -12.38 13.82
N ASN A 263 -24.62 -11.07 13.64
CA ASN A 263 -23.99 -10.17 14.61
C ASN A 263 -25.04 -9.36 15.38
N SER A 264 -25.86 -10.04 16.20
CA SER A 264 -26.92 -9.45 17.01
C SER A 264 -26.37 -8.57 18.14
N SER A 265 -25.99 -7.32 17.86
CA SER A 265 -25.84 -6.31 18.91
C SER A 265 -25.94 -4.90 18.34
N SER A 266 -26.81 -4.12 18.96
CA SER A 266 -26.99 -2.69 18.72
C SER A 266 -25.67 -1.95 18.95
N GLN A 267 -25.13 -1.36 17.88
CA GLN A 267 -23.89 -0.60 17.90
C GLN A 267 -24.19 0.86 18.26
N ASN A 268 -23.90 1.25 19.50
CA ASN A 268 -24.21 2.59 20.02
C ASN A 268 -22.99 3.50 20.21
N ARG A 269 -21.77 3.08 19.85
CA ARG A 269 -20.63 4.00 19.86
C ARG A 269 -20.60 4.84 18.58
N GLN A 270 -20.99 6.11 18.72
CA GLN A 270 -20.75 7.11 17.71
C GLN A 270 -19.30 7.58 17.83
N ASN A 271 -18.49 7.31 16.80
CA ASN A 271 -17.19 7.95 16.63
C ASN A 271 -17.37 9.23 15.79
N ASP A 272 -16.50 10.22 15.98
CA ASP A 272 -16.59 11.53 15.30
C ASP A 272 -16.66 11.38 13.77
N GLY A 273 -15.88 10.45 13.20
CA GLY A 273 -15.90 10.14 11.77
C GLY A 273 -17.23 9.56 11.28
N ILE A 274 -17.91 8.76 12.10
CA ILE A 274 -19.24 8.18 11.77
C ILE A 274 -20.29 9.30 11.77
N SER A 275 -20.21 10.21 12.75
CA SER A 275 -21.10 11.38 12.82
C SER A 275 -20.92 12.30 11.61
N ALA A 276 -19.67 12.60 11.23
CA ALA A 276 -19.37 13.41 10.05
C ALA A 276 -19.89 12.76 8.76
N THR A 277 -19.68 11.45 8.59
CA THR A 277 -20.18 10.68 7.43
C THR A 277 -21.71 10.73 7.35
N LYS A 278 -22.41 10.50 8.46
CA LYS A 278 -23.88 10.56 8.50
C LYS A 278 -24.42 11.94 8.13
N LYS A 279 -23.76 13.02 8.55
CA LYS A 279 -24.13 14.40 8.17
C LYS A 279 -23.96 14.62 6.66
N ALA A 280 -22.79 14.27 6.12
CA ALA A 280 -22.49 14.41 4.70
C ALA A 280 -23.47 13.62 3.80
N LEU A 281 -23.85 12.41 4.22
CA LEU A 281 -24.85 11.61 3.51
C LEU A 281 -26.23 12.27 3.52
N LYS A 282 -26.70 12.77 4.67
CA LYS A 282 -27.99 13.49 4.75
C LYS A 282 -28.00 14.73 3.86
N ASP A 283 -26.90 15.47 3.82
CA ASP A 283 -26.79 16.67 2.99
C ASP A 283 -26.81 16.33 1.49
N ALA A 284 -26.15 15.23 1.09
CA ALA A 284 -26.15 14.75 -0.29
C ALA A 284 -27.52 14.19 -0.72
N GLU A 285 -28.24 13.53 0.19
CA GLU A 285 -29.59 13.02 -0.03
C GLU A 285 -30.58 14.17 -0.23
N ASN A 286 -30.50 15.22 0.60
CA ASN A 286 -31.30 16.44 0.44
C ASN A 286 -31.09 17.13 -0.92
N LYS A 287 -29.88 17.02 -1.48
CA LYS A 287 -29.52 17.54 -2.81
C LYS A 287 -29.90 16.60 -3.96
N LYS A 288 -30.51 15.44 -3.68
CA LYS A 288 -30.84 14.37 -4.65
C LYS A 288 -29.62 13.84 -5.43
N GLN A 289 -28.44 13.89 -4.83
CA GLN A 289 -27.19 13.39 -5.44
C GLN A 289 -26.98 11.89 -5.21
N ILE A 290 -27.65 11.34 -4.20
CA ILE A 290 -27.54 9.93 -3.80
C ILE A 290 -28.93 9.34 -3.52
N SER A 291 -29.03 8.02 -3.62
CA SER A 291 -30.17 7.24 -3.15
C SER A 291 -29.70 6.27 -2.05
N THR A 292 -30.35 6.27 -0.89
CA THR A 292 -29.95 5.42 0.23
C THR A 292 -30.85 4.18 0.33
N PHE A 293 -30.24 3.03 0.61
CA PHE A 293 -30.89 1.75 0.81
C PHE A 293 -30.33 1.11 2.09
N GLY A 294 -31.18 0.55 2.95
CA GLY A 294 -30.69 -0.18 4.12
C GLY A 294 -31.57 -0.07 5.35
N SER A 295 -30.96 -0.38 6.50
CA SER A 295 -31.61 -0.42 7.80
C SER A 295 -30.85 0.46 8.79
N ASN A 296 -31.28 0.50 10.06
CA ASN A 296 -30.57 1.26 11.09
C ASN A 296 -29.11 0.82 11.31
N ASN A 297 -28.76 -0.42 10.91
CA ASN A 297 -27.45 -1.01 11.15
C ASN A 297 -26.46 -0.82 9.99
N PHE A 298 -26.95 -0.66 8.75
CA PHE A 298 -26.13 -0.47 7.56
C PHE A 298 -26.83 0.38 6.51
N VAL A 299 -26.06 1.15 5.74
CA VAL A 299 -26.58 1.97 4.65
C VAL A 299 -25.74 1.73 3.40
N LEU A 300 -26.38 1.21 2.36
CA LEU A 300 -25.87 1.21 0.99
C LEU A 300 -26.31 2.50 0.32
N VAL A 301 -25.41 3.13 -0.43
CA VAL A 301 -25.66 4.42 -1.05
C VAL A 301 -25.36 4.30 -2.52
N ASP A 302 -26.39 4.43 -3.34
CA ASP A 302 -26.22 4.56 -4.78
C ASP A 302 -25.93 6.03 -5.12
N VAL A 303 -24.76 6.28 -5.70
CA VAL A 303 -24.32 7.60 -6.16
C VAL A 303 -24.86 7.86 -7.55
N VAL A 304 -25.79 8.81 -7.65
CA VAL A 304 -26.42 9.25 -8.90
C VAL A 304 -25.56 10.33 -9.56
N ASP A 305 -25.13 11.33 -8.77
CA ASP A 305 -24.27 12.41 -9.24
C ASP A 305 -22.79 12.13 -8.92
N ARG A 306 -22.00 11.88 -9.97
CA ARG A 306 -20.55 11.59 -9.85
C ARG A 306 -19.72 12.79 -9.41
N ALA A 307 -20.22 14.01 -9.63
CA ALA A 307 -19.54 15.24 -9.21
C ALA A 307 -19.77 15.58 -7.73
N SER A 308 -20.54 14.75 -7.01
CA SER A 308 -20.79 14.95 -5.60
C SER A 308 -19.52 14.79 -4.76
N THR A 309 -19.38 15.66 -3.76
CA THR A 309 -18.25 15.68 -2.82
C THR A 309 -18.15 14.40 -2.00
N ILE A 310 -19.25 13.64 -1.88
CA ILE A 310 -19.27 12.36 -1.16
C ILE A 310 -18.37 11.32 -1.81
N THR A 311 -18.17 11.37 -3.13
CA THR A 311 -17.26 10.45 -3.83
C THR A 311 -15.79 10.69 -3.49
N GLU A 312 -15.46 11.85 -2.91
CA GLU A 312 -14.11 12.28 -2.55
C GLU A 312 -13.84 12.18 -1.04
N MET A 313 -14.87 11.93 -0.25
CA MET A 313 -14.77 11.85 1.20
C MET A 313 -14.31 10.46 1.64
N LYS A 314 -13.46 10.40 2.67
CA LYS A 314 -13.20 9.14 3.39
C LYS A 314 -14.36 8.83 4.31
N ILE A 315 -14.85 7.60 4.25
CA ILE A 315 -16.10 7.21 4.90
C ILE A 315 -15.77 6.37 6.12
N SER A 316 -16.45 6.64 7.21
CA SER A 316 -16.35 5.85 8.44
C SER A 316 -17.73 5.31 8.84
N GLY A 317 -17.77 4.10 9.38
CA GLY A 317 -19.02 3.43 9.77
C GLY A 317 -19.51 2.45 8.72
N CYS A 318 -20.63 1.78 9.01
CA CYS A 318 -21.26 0.79 8.15
C CYS A 318 -22.05 1.43 6.98
N HIS A 319 -21.36 2.26 6.19
CA HIS A 319 -21.85 2.91 4.98
C HIS A 319 -21.05 2.44 3.78
N LEU A 320 -21.67 2.10 2.65
CA LEU A 320 -20.99 1.69 1.42
C LEU A 320 -21.49 2.51 0.23
N LEU A 321 -20.62 3.29 -0.42
CA LEU A 321 -20.97 4.01 -1.64
C LEU A 321 -20.75 3.14 -2.87
N ILE A 322 -21.70 3.18 -3.79
CA ILE A 322 -21.66 2.47 -5.05
C ILE A 322 -21.87 3.50 -6.18
N ALA A 323 -20.94 3.58 -7.11
CA ALA A 323 -21.02 4.44 -8.29
C ALA A 323 -20.96 3.60 -9.57
N GLY A 324 -21.84 3.90 -10.52
CA GLY A 324 -21.86 3.23 -11.84
C GLY A 324 -20.84 3.83 -12.81
N THR A 325 -20.22 3.00 -13.66
CA THR A 325 -19.32 3.40 -14.75
C THR A 325 -19.67 2.71 -16.06
N THR A 326 -19.41 3.39 -17.18
CA THR A 326 -19.72 2.88 -18.53
C THR A 326 -18.57 2.02 -19.09
N SER A 327 -17.33 2.35 -18.75
CA SER A 327 -16.13 1.68 -19.26
C SER A 327 -14.98 1.68 -18.26
N LEU A 328 -13.98 0.83 -18.51
CA LEU A 328 -12.75 0.78 -17.72
C LEU A 328 -12.00 2.13 -17.72
N VAL A 329 -12.01 2.83 -18.86
CA VAL A 329 -11.38 4.14 -19.00
C VAL A 329 -12.15 5.20 -18.20
N ASP A 330 -13.49 5.13 -18.19
CA ASP A 330 -14.34 6.00 -17.36
C ASP A 330 -14.02 5.83 -15.88
N ALA A 331 -13.87 4.59 -15.41
CA ALA A 331 -13.48 4.29 -14.03
C ALA A 331 -12.10 4.90 -13.67
N ILE A 332 -11.12 4.82 -14.57
CA ILE A 332 -9.79 5.42 -14.36
C ILE A 332 -9.90 6.95 -14.34
N MET A 333 -10.62 7.56 -15.29
CA MET A 333 -10.75 9.01 -15.40
C MET A 333 -11.47 9.62 -14.20
N MET A 334 -12.42 8.90 -13.60
CA MET A 334 -13.09 9.31 -12.35
C MET A 334 -12.11 9.52 -11.17
N GLN A 335 -10.94 8.88 -11.19
CA GLN A 335 -9.94 8.97 -10.12
C GLN A 335 -8.62 9.64 -10.54
N LYS A 336 -8.39 9.85 -11.84
CA LYS A 336 -7.11 10.33 -12.37
C LYS A 336 -6.66 11.69 -11.82
N SER A 337 -7.59 12.56 -11.43
CA SER A 337 -7.31 13.88 -10.84
C SER A 337 -7.19 13.90 -9.32
N LYS A 338 -7.31 12.75 -8.65
CA LYS A 338 -7.43 12.66 -7.19
C LYS A 338 -6.14 12.17 -6.53
N SER A 339 -6.07 12.30 -5.20
CA SER A 339 -4.94 11.82 -4.40
C SER A 339 -4.68 10.32 -4.60
N PRO A 340 -3.42 9.85 -4.42
CA PRO A 340 -3.10 8.45 -4.53
C PRO A 340 -3.94 7.61 -3.55
N LEU A 341 -4.35 6.43 -3.99
CA LEU A 341 -5.14 5.51 -3.18
C LEU A 341 -4.24 4.72 -2.24
N LEU A 342 -4.73 4.44 -1.03
CA LEU A 342 -4.03 3.57 -0.08
C LEU A 342 -4.05 2.11 -0.58
N ALA A 343 -5.21 1.66 -1.06
CA ALA A 343 -5.40 0.36 -1.65
C ALA A 343 -6.44 0.43 -2.79
N LEU A 344 -6.26 -0.45 -3.78
CA LEU A 344 -7.20 -0.69 -4.85
C LEU A 344 -7.61 -2.17 -4.84
N TYR A 345 -8.90 -2.43 -4.78
CA TYR A 345 -9.45 -3.77 -4.91
C TYR A 345 -10.08 -3.91 -6.29
N ILE A 346 -9.65 -4.90 -7.08
CA ILE A 346 -10.16 -5.10 -8.45
C ILE A 346 -10.84 -6.46 -8.51
N PHE A 347 -12.10 -6.48 -8.89
CA PHE A 347 -12.85 -7.69 -9.19
C PHE A 347 -13.10 -7.75 -10.70
N SER A 348 -12.39 -8.63 -11.40
CA SER A 348 -12.45 -8.81 -12.86
C SER A 348 -11.64 -10.03 -13.33
N ASP A 349 -11.66 -10.30 -14.64
CA ASP A 349 -10.72 -11.23 -15.27
C ASP A 349 -9.26 -10.72 -15.22
N LYS A 350 -8.29 -11.63 -15.35
CA LYS A 350 -6.86 -11.30 -15.20
C LYS A 350 -6.35 -10.25 -16.18
N SER A 351 -6.89 -10.21 -17.41
CA SER A 351 -6.43 -9.26 -18.44
C SER A 351 -6.91 -7.84 -18.15
N THR A 352 -8.18 -7.70 -17.74
CA THR A 352 -8.75 -6.44 -17.28
C THR A 352 -8.09 -5.96 -15.99
N ALA A 353 -7.85 -6.87 -15.03
CA ALA A 353 -7.19 -6.55 -13.78
C ALA A 353 -5.76 -6.01 -14.00
N LYS A 354 -5.00 -6.60 -14.94
CA LYS A 354 -3.68 -6.09 -15.34
C LYS A 354 -3.77 -4.65 -15.83
N PHE A 355 -4.71 -4.35 -16.73
CA PHE A 355 -4.89 -3.01 -17.29
C PHE A 355 -5.24 -1.98 -16.20
N LEU A 356 -6.22 -2.29 -15.35
CA LEU A 356 -6.63 -1.41 -14.26
C LEU A 356 -5.48 -1.16 -13.27
N ALA A 357 -4.76 -2.21 -12.87
CA ALA A 357 -3.63 -2.09 -11.93
C ALA A 357 -2.47 -1.23 -12.48
N GLN A 358 -2.29 -1.14 -13.80
CA GLN A 358 -1.25 -0.31 -14.42
C GLN A 358 -1.63 1.17 -14.51
N HIS A 359 -2.94 1.49 -14.52
CA HIS A 359 -3.42 2.85 -14.77
C HIS A 359 -3.96 3.56 -13.53
N PHE A 360 -4.35 2.83 -12.49
CA PHE A 360 -4.70 3.41 -11.20
C PHE A 360 -3.45 3.72 -10.37
N ASN A 361 -3.44 4.89 -9.73
CA ASN A 361 -2.39 5.26 -8.80
C ASN A 361 -2.76 4.82 -7.37
N ALA A 362 -2.31 3.62 -6.99
CA ALA A 362 -2.56 3.03 -5.68
C ALA A 362 -1.28 2.47 -5.07
N SER A 363 -1.15 2.57 -3.74
CA SER A 363 0.02 2.04 -3.02
C SER A 363 0.07 0.51 -3.03
N THR A 364 -1.10 -0.12 -2.98
CA THR A 364 -1.26 -1.58 -3.05
C THR A 364 -2.49 -1.93 -3.89
N THR A 365 -2.43 -3.02 -4.65
CA THR A 365 -3.56 -3.51 -5.46
C THR A 365 -3.80 -4.98 -5.18
N TYR A 366 -5.05 -5.38 -4.95
CA TYR A 366 -5.46 -6.77 -4.77
C TYR A 366 -6.52 -7.13 -5.81
N ILE A 367 -6.43 -8.35 -6.34
CA ILE A 367 -7.26 -8.82 -7.45
C ILE A 367 -8.14 -9.98 -6.96
N ASN A 368 -9.45 -9.85 -7.14
CA ASN A 368 -10.50 -10.82 -6.81
C ASN A 368 -10.60 -11.24 -5.34
N HIS A 369 -9.99 -10.49 -4.42
CA HIS A 369 -10.12 -10.72 -2.98
C HIS A 369 -9.76 -9.47 -2.17
N ILE A 370 -10.25 -9.42 -0.92
CA ILE A 370 -9.85 -8.43 0.08
C ILE A 370 -9.29 -9.19 1.29
N PRO A 371 -7.97 -9.12 1.55
CA PRO A 371 -7.40 -9.80 2.71
C PRO A 371 -7.88 -9.18 4.03
N LEU A 372 -8.66 -9.93 4.81
CA LEU A 372 -9.26 -9.43 6.06
C LEU A 372 -8.24 -9.03 7.13
N HIS A 373 -7.03 -9.62 7.12
CA HIS A 373 -5.96 -9.22 8.03
C HIS A 373 -5.52 -7.76 7.82
N LEU A 374 -5.70 -7.20 6.62
CA LEU A 374 -5.38 -5.79 6.37
C LEU A 374 -6.31 -4.84 7.09
N LEU A 375 -7.50 -5.30 7.46
CA LEU A 375 -8.46 -4.49 8.21
C LEU A 375 -7.99 -4.20 9.63
N VAL A 376 -7.04 -5.00 10.14
CA VAL A 376 -6.41 -4.83 11.44
C VAL A 376 -5.13 -4.01 11.31
N GLY A 377 -5.01 -3.00 12.17
CA GLY A 377 -3.87 -2.12 12.28
C GLY A 377 -4.01 -0.79 11.53
N PRO A 378 -2.96 0.04 11.60
CA PRO A 378 -2.92 1.33 10.89
C PRO A 378 -2.81 1.13 9.37
N ALA A 379 -3.02 2.23 8.64
CA ALA A 379 -2.57 2.34 7.26
C ALA A 379 -1.08 2.04 7.14
N THR A 380 -0.64 1.39 6.06
CA THR A 380 0.78 1.20 5.81
C THR A 380 1.46 2.57 5.70
N PRO A 381 2.65 2.75 6.31
CA PRO A 381 3.37 4.01 6.21
C PRO A 381 3.79 4.33 4.77
N SER A 382 3.82 5.62 4.44
CA SER A 382 4.37 6.10 3.18
C SER A 382 5.89 5.93 3.20
N THR A 383 6.40 4.91 2.52
CA THR A 383 7.85 4.64 2.43
C THR A 383 8.26 4.32 1.00
N PRO A 384 9.48 4.65 0.57
CA PRO A 384 10.02 4.20 -0.70
C PRO A 384 10.36 2.69 -0.71
N LEU A 385 10.30 2.04 0.46
CA LEU A 385 10.57 0.60 0.61
C LEU A 385 9.35 -0.22 0.17
N SER A 386 9.62 -1.47 -0.22
CA SER A 386 8.55 -2.41 -0.53
C SER A 386 7.66 -2.65 0.68
N ILE A 387 6.35 -2.51 0.47
CA ILE A 387 5.35 -2.81 1.49
C ILE A 387 5.32 -4.33 1.69
N PRO A 388 5.38 -4.84 2.94
CA PRO A 388 5.29 -6.26 3.20
C PRO A 388 3.90 -6.80 2.83
N ALA A 389 3.85 -8.01 2.27
CA ALA A 389 2.58 -8.61 1.84
C ALA A 389 1.59 -8.91 2.99
N PHE A 390 2.09 -9.15 4.21
CA PHE A 390 1.29 -9.68 5.33
C PHE A 390 1.26 -8.80 6.58
N HIS A 391 2.17 -7.83 6.72
CA HIS A 391 2.27 -6.97 7.90
C HIS A 391 2.40 -5.50 7.50
N LYS A 392 2.07 -4.60 8.43
CA LYS A 392 2.13 -3.15 8.17
C LYS A 392 3.55 -2.58 8.15
N TYR A 393 4.47 -3.22 8.86
CA TYR A 393 5.86 -2.79 8.96
C TYR A 393 6.83 -3.93 8.67
N SER A 394 8.09 -3.58 8.41
CA SER A 394 9.22 -4.51 8.30
C SER A 394 10.40 -4.01 9.13
N VAL A 395 11.32 -4.93 9.45
CA VAL A 395 12.58 -4.59 10.13
C VAL A 395 13.35 -3.52 9.34
N GLU A 396 13.29 -3.55 8.01
CA GLU A 396 14.00 -2.59 7.14
C GLU A 396 13.53 -1.14 7.33
N MET A 397 12.26 -0.93 7.64
CA MET A 397 11.73 0.42 7.94
C MET A 397 12.32 1.00 9.22
N PHE A 398 12.78 0.15 10.13
CA PHE A 398 13.38 0.50 11.42
C PHE A 398 14.91 0.39 11.44
N SER A 399 15.53 0.18 10.28
CA SER A 399 16.98 0.05 10.14
C SER A 399 17.55 1.05 9.14
N SER A 400 18.84 1.35 9.27
CA SER A 400 19.63 2.03 8.24
C SER A 400 20.67 1.09 7.65
N PRO A 401 20.88 1.11 6.31
CA PRO A 401 21.96 0.37 5.69
C PRO A 401 23.30 0.96 6.13
N CYS A 402 24.23 0.11 6.53
CA CYS A 402 25.59 0.51 6.89
C CYS A 402 26.59 -0.51 6.31
N PRO A 403 26.67 -0.60 4.96
CA PRO A 403 27.51 -1.57 4.28
C PRO A 403 28.99 -1.33 4.60
N GLN A 404 29.76 -2.42 4.70
CA GLN A 404 31.21 -2.36 4.92
C GLN A 404 31.91 -2.99 3.72
N TYR A 405 32.88 -2.26 3.17
CA TYR A 405 33.65 -2.66 1.99
C TYR A 405 35.12 -2.84 2.38
N ILE A 406 35.70 -3.94 1.94
CA ILE A 406 37.13 -4.26 1.98
C ILE A 406 37.67 -4.36 0.57
N ALA A 407 36.88 -4.91 -0.36
CA ALA A 407 37.28 -5.06 -1.74
C ALA A 407 37.65 -3.70 -2.34
N LEU A 408 38.80 -3.66 -3.01
CA LEU A 408 39.22 -2.50 -3.77
C LEU A 408 38.23 -2.27 -4.92
N PRO A 409 37.99 -1.01 -5.30
CA PRO A 409 37.16 -0.72 -6.44
C PRO A 409 37.80 -1.32 -7.72
N PRO A 410 37.00 -1.58 -8.77
CA PRO A 410 37.50 -2.11 -10.04
C PRO A 410 38.68 -1.29 -10.57
N GLU A 411 39.59 -1.93 -11.33
CA GLU A 411 40.81 -1.29 -11.85
C GLU A 411 40.53 0.02 -12.59
N ASP A 412 39.39 0.09 -13.29
CA ASP A 412 38.89 1.28 -13.98
C ASP A 412 38.77 2.52 -13.07
N PHE A 413 38.34 2.33 -11.81
CA PHE A 413 38.27 3.39 -10.81
C PHE A 413 39.62 3.66 -10.15
N LEU A 414 40.48 2.64 -10.00
CA LEU A 414 41.86 2.83 -9.53
C LEU A 414 42.68 3.69 -10.50
N LEU A 415 42.36 3.67 -11.80
CA LEU A 415 42.94 4.60 -12.78
C LEU A 415 42.55 6.05 -12.50
N LEU A 416 41.31 6.29 -12.04
CA LEU A 416 40.85 7.62 -11.68
C LEU A 416 41.59 8.15 -10.44
N ASP A 417 41.79 7.31 -9.43
CA ASP A 417 42.56 7.67 -8.23
C ASP A 417 44.01 8.06 -8.58
N LYS A 418 44.63 7.35 -9.52
CA LYS A 418 45.97 7.68 -10.05
C LYS A 418 46.01 9.02 -10.81
N VAL A 419 44.94 9.34 -11.55
CA VAL A 419 44.81 10.64 -12.24
C VAL A 419 44.64 11.77 -11.23
N LEU A 420 43.84 11.57 -10.18
CA LEU A 420 43.57 12.59 -9.14
C LEU A 420 44.77 12.85 -8.22
N THR A 421 45.60 11.82 -7.97
CA THR A 421 46.79 11.93 -7.11
C THR A 421 48.02 12.54 -7.79
N GLY A 422 47.93 12.90 -9.08
CA GLY A 422 48.94 13.70 -9.77
C GLY A 422 50.22 12.95 -10.17
N GLY A 423 50.11 11.68 -10.59
CA GLY A 423 51.24 10.88 -11.08
C GLY A 423 51.86 11.38 -12.40
N SER A 424 53.12 11.01 -12.67
CA SER A 424 53.95 11.46 -13.79
C SER A 424 53.44 11.08 -15.20
N ASP A 425 52.55 10.09 -15.32
CA ASP A 425 51.99 9.60 -16.60
C ASP A 425 50.56 10.15 -16.87
N SER A 426 50.31 11.38 -16.42
CA SER A 426 48.97 12.00 -16.41
C SER A 426 48.28 12.07 -17.79
N HIS A 427 49.02 12.32 -18.87
CA HIS A 427 48.42 12.54 -20.20
C HIS A 427 47.83 11.28 -20.85
N GLU A 428 48.49 10.12 -20.71
CA GLU A 428 48.02 8.86 -21.30
C GLU A 428 46.82 8.31 -20.53
N LEU A 429 46.88 8.40 -19.19
CA LEU A 429 45.77 8.05 -18.31
C LEU A 429 44.52 8.91 -18.59
N LEU A 430 44.69 10.22 -18.81
CA LEU A 430 43.60 11.13 -19.18
C LEU A 430 42.95 10.79 -20.53
N LYS A 431 43.72 10.29 -21.49
CA LYS A 431 43.19 9.85 -22.79
C LYS A 431 42.37 8.56 -22.64
N LYS A 432 42.86 7.61 -21.83
CA LYS A 432 42.15 6.34 -21.55
C LYS A 432 40.83 6.59 -20.81
N THR A 433 40.84 7.42 -19.78
CA THR A 433 39.61 7.79 -19.05
C THR A 433 38.62 8.51 -19.96
N ARG A 434 39.08 9.41 -20.83
CA ARG A 434 38.23 10.06 -21.83
C ARG A 434 37.59 9.06 -22.79
N ASN A 435 38.34 8.09 -23.30
CA ASN A 435 37.80 7.06 -24.19
C ASN A 435 36.72 6.20 -23.51
N MET A 436 36.91 5.88 -22.22
CA MET A 436 35.90 5.16 -21.44
C MET A 436 34.65 6.00 -21.19
N ALA A 437 34.82 7.30 -20.89
CA ALA A 437 33.70 8.22 -20.68
C ALA A 437 32.84 8.45 -21.93
N VAL A 438 33.43 8.35 -23.12
CA VAL A 438 32.74 8.55 -24.41
C VAL A 438 32.21 7.24 -25.00
N LYS A 439 32.36 6.10 -24.30
CA LYS A 439 31.85 4.81 -24.76
C LYS A 439 30.32 4.87 -24.87
N ALA A 440 29.81 4.61 -26.08
CA ALA A 440 28.38 4.59 -26.34
C ALA A 440 27.70 3.52 -25.47
N LEU A 441 26.47 3.81 -25.03
CA LEU A 441 25.61 2.85 -24.35
C LEU A 441 25.28 1.68 -25.30
N PRO A 442 25.05 0.47 -24.77
CA PRO A 442 24.58 -0.64 -25.58
C PRO A 442 23.25 -0.29 -26.26
N GLU A 443 23.04 -0.78 -27.47
CA GLU A 443 21.77 -0.63 -28.17
C GLU A 443 20.62 -1.21 -27.33
N THR A 444 19.46 -0.56 -27.35
CA THR A 444 18.32 -0.89 -26.48
C THR A 444 17.66 -2.24 -26.80
N GLY A 445 18.11 -2.94 -27.85
CA GLY A 445 17.55 -4.22 -28.30
C GLY A 445 16.09 -4.15 -28.73
N GLN A 446 15.52 -2.94 -28.83
CA GLN A 446 14.17 -2.71 -29.28
C GLN A 446 14.10 -3.06 -30.77
N ALA A 447 13.21 -3.99 -31.12
CA ALA A 447 12.96 -4.32 -32.52
C ALA A 447 12.66 -3.03 -33.31
N PRO A 448 13.05 -2.95 -34.60
CA PRO A 448 12.93 -1.74 -35.42
C PRO A 448 11.47 -1.40 -35.80
N GLY A 449 10.49 -1.65 -34.92
CA GLY A 449 9.11 -1.18 -35.04
C GLY A 449 8.95 0.34 -34.90
N HIS A 450 10.04 1.09 -34.70
CA HIS A 450 10.10 2.54 -34.88
C HIS A 450 10.32 2.97 -36.34
N ALA A 451 10.64 2.05 -37.25
CA ALA A 451 10.87 2.40 -38.65
C ALA A 451 9.57 2.64 -39.44
N ILE A 452 8.43 2.16 -38.92
CA ILE A 452 7.10 2.39 -39.51
C ILE A 452 6.17 2.82 -38.37
N GLY A 453 5.95 4.12 -38.23
CA GLY A 453 5.10 4.69 -37.20
C GLY A 453 3.64 4.23 -37.33
N PHE A 454 2.85 4.35 -36.25
CA PHE A 454 1.42 4.02 -36.25
C PHE A 454 0.66 4.69 -37.40
N PHE A 455 1.02 5.94 -37.74
CA PHE A 455 0.46 6.66 -38.88
C PHE A 455 0.85 6.07 -40.23
N GLU A 456 2.09 5.62 -40.40
CA GLU A 456 2.56 4.99 -41.64
C GLU A 456 1.94 3.62 -41.84
N GLN A 457 1.72 2.87 -40.76
CA GLN A 457 0.91 1.64 -40.79
C GLN A 457 -0.52 1.95 -41.24
N GLY A 458 -1.13 3.02 -40.72
CA GLY A 458 -2.46 3.48 -41.14
C GLY A 458 -2.52 3.88 -42.62
N ILE A 459 -1.51 4.61 -43.11
CA ILE A 459 -1.39 5.01 -44.52
C ILE A 459 -1.18 3.78 -45.42
N MET A 460 -0.34 2.83 -45.02
CA MET A 460 -0.13 1.60 -45.78
C MET A 460 -1.37 0.72 -45.82
N LEU A 461 -2.10 0.60 -44.72
CA LEU A 461 -3.34 -0.18 -44.66
C LEU A 461 -4.45 0.50 -45.48
N GLY A 462 -4.58 1.82 -45.37
CA GLY A 462 -5.50 2.62 -46.18
C GLY A 462 -5.17 2.60 -47.67
N GLY A 463 -3.89 2.73 -48.01
CA GLY A 463 -3.37 2.61 -49.38
C GLY A 463 -3.59 1.22 -49.97
N GLY A 464 -3.38 0.16 -49.18
CA GLY A 464 -3.67 -1.22 -49.56
C GLY A 464 -5.17 -1.44 -49.82
N LEU A 465 -6.03 -0.91 -48.96
CA LEU A 465 -7.48 -0.95 -49.16
C LEU A 465 -7.90 -0.19 -50.43
N PHE A 466 -7.32 0.98 -50.68
CA PHE A 466 -7.62 1.77 -51.88
C PHE A 466 -7.16 1.06 -53.16
N LEU A 467 -5.92 0.55 -53.18
CA LEU A 467 -5.37 -0.19 -54.32
C LEU A 467 -6.14 -1.46 -54.63
N SER A 468 -6.64 -2.16 -53.60
CA SER A 468 -7.44 -3.38 -53.80
C SER A 468 -8.75 -3.13 -54.55
N VAL A 469 -9.26 -1.89 -54.53
CA VAL A 469 -10.44 -1.48 -55.31
C VAL A 469 -10.04 -0.81 -56.64
N ALA A 470 -9.04 0.05 -56.62
CA ALA A 470 -8.62 0.83 -57.78
C ALA A 470 -8.00 -0.03 -58.90
N VAL A 471 -7.18 -1.04 -58.55
CA VAL A 471 -6.49 -1.88 -59.55
C VAL A 471 -7.48 -2.78 -60.32
N PRO A 472 -8.41 -3.51 -59.68
CA PRO A 472 -9.39 -4.30 -60.41
C PRO A 472 -10.35 -3.47 -61.26
N THR A 473 -10.75 -2.29 -60.76
CA THR A 473 -11.64 -1.39 -61.52
C THR A 473 -10.96 -0.81 -62.75
N LEU A 474 -9.71 -0.35 -62.64
CA LEU A 474 -8.92 0.08 -63.80
C LEU A 474 -8.64 -1.08 -64.77
N GLY A 475 -8.35 -2.27 -64.26
CA GLY A 475 -8.18 -3.48 -65.07
C GLY A 475 -9.45 -3.83 -65.85
N TYR A 476 -10.61 -3.75 -65.21
CA TYR A 476 -11.90 -3.98 -65.85
C TYR A 476 -12.22 -2.94 -66.92
N ILE A 477 -12.03 -1.64 -66.61
CA ILE A 477 -12.24 -0.55 -67.57
C ILE A 477 -11.33 -0.72 -68.79
N SER A 478 -10.05 -1.06 -68.57
CA SER A 478 -9.08 -1.31 -69.64
C SER A 478 -9.46 -2.51 -70.49
N TRP A 479 -9.97 -3.59 -69.88
CA TRP A 479 -10.45 -4.77 -70.58
C TRP A 479 -11.69 -4.47 -71.44
N VAL A 480 -12.67 -3.74 -70.90
CA VAL A 480 -13.87 -3.32 -71.62
C VAL A 480 -13.51 -2.36 -72.78
N GLY A 481 -12.66 -1.37 -72.51
CA GLY A 481 -12.18 -0.42 -73.51
C GLY A 481 -11.41 -1.09 -74.64
N GLY A 482 -10.49 -2.01 -74.30
CA GLY A 482 -9.74 -2.80 -75.27
C GLY A 482 -10.63 -3.68 -76.14
N ARG A 483 -11.66 -4.33 -75.56
CA ARG A 483 -12.64 -5.13 -76.31
C ARG A 483 -13.47 -4.27 -77.27
N SER A 484 -13.86 -3.07 -76.85
CA SER A 484 -14.63 -2.14 -77.69
C SER A 484 -13.78 -1.61 -78.84
N ALA A 485 -12.54 -1.21 -78.58
CA ALA A 485 -11.59 -0.78 -79.61
C ALA A 485 -11.26 -1.90 -80.60
N TRP A 486 -11.05 -3.13 -80.13
CA TRP A 486 -10.87 -4.31 -80.99
C TRP A 486 -12.11 -4.58 -81.86
N GLY A 487 -13.31 -4.40 -81.31
CA GLY A 487 -14.56 -4.49 -82.07
C GLY A 487 -14.67 -3.44 -83.17
N ILE A 488 -14.19 -2.22 -82.94
CA ILE A 488 -14.17 -1.14 -83.94
C ILE A 488 -13.11 -1.42 -85.02
N VAL A 489 -11.90 -1.85 -84.63
CA VAL A 489 -10.83 -2.23 -85.57
C VAL A 489 -11.27 -3.40 -86.45
N TRP A 490 -11.92 -4.41 -85.87
CA TRP A 490 -12.47 -5.54 -86.64
C TRP A 490 -13.52 -5.09 -87.66
N ARG A 491 -14.42 -4.16 -87.28
CA ARG A 491 -15.41 -3.59 -88.20
C ARG A 491 -14.77 -2.75 -89.32
N LEU A 492 -13.70 -2.02 -89.02
CA LEU A 492 -12.95 -1.26 -90.03
C LEU A 492 -12.14 -2.17 -90.97
N TRP A 493 -11.65 -3.32 -90.48
CA TRP A 493 -10.96 -4.32 -91.29
C TRP A 493 -11.93 -5.09 -92.19
N ALA A 494 -13.11 -5.46 -91.67
CA ALA A 494 -14.18 -6.11 -92.42
C ALA A 494 -14.85 -5.20 -93.48
N ALA A 495 -14.71 -3.88 -93.37
CA ALA A 495 -15.18 -2.93 -94.38
C ALA A 495 -14.16 -2.65 -95.51
N ARG A 496 -12.95 -3.20 -95.41
CA ARG A 496 -11.86 -3.07 -96.41
C ARG A 496 -11.59 -4.36 -97.20
N ALA A 497 -12.20 -5.48 -96.80
CA ALA A 497 -12.28 -6.73 -97.55
C ALA A 497 -13.60 -6.76 -98.33
#